data_AF-A0A4D9D4E8-F1
#
_entry.id   AF-A0A4D9D4E8-F1
#
_cell.length_a   1.000
_cell.length_b   1.000
_cell.length_c   1.000
_cell.angle_alpha   90.00
_cell.angle_beta   90.00
_cell.angle_gamma   90.00
#
_symmetry.space_group_name_H-M   'P 1'
#
loop_
_entity.id
_entity.type
_entity.pdbx_description
1 polymer ?
#
loop_
_entity_poly.entity_id
_entity_poly.type
_entity_poly.pdbx_seq_one_letter_code
_entity_poly.pdbx_strand_id
1 'polypeptide(L)'
;MSVITKFWDGLRSSYTKLVVGELNNYGLRYQDLFLEDQAVTKAIHHLSPEEQLARERRIKRAIEISLKKKYLPADLQKMQTPLKPYLSHALDEVEAEETERKLLNP
;
A
#
# COMPACT_ATOMS: atom_id res chain seq x y z
N MET A 1 -5.81 -22.10 -19.74
CA MET A 1 -5.44 -20.69 -19.56
C MET A 1 -5.64 -19.97 -20.89
N SER A 2 -6.69 -19.17 -21.01
CA SER A 2 -7.11 -18.48 -22.24
C SER A 2 -5.99 -17.56 -22.77
N VAL A 3 -5.86 -17.42 -24.09
CA VAL A 3 -4.86 -16.52 -24.71
C VAL A 3 -5.01 -15.08 -24.22
N ILE A 4 -6.25 -14.67 -23.91
CA ILE A 4 -6.60 -13.37 -23.35
C ILE A 4 -5.96 -13.19 -21.97
N THR A 5 -6.00 -14.20 -21.10
CA THR A 5 -5.43 -14.08 -19.74
C THR A 5 -3.92 -13.89 -19.79
N LYS A 6 -3.22 -14.62 -20.68
CA LYS A 6 -1.76 -14.47 -20.86
C LYS A 6 -1.35 -13.06 -21.31
N PHE A 7 -2.16 -12.43 -22.16
CA PHE A 7 -1.93 -11.03 -22.58
C PHE A 7 -2.07 -10.07 -21.40
N TRP A 8 -3.15 -10.19 -20.62
CA TRP A 8 -3.36 -9.37 -19.43
C TRP A 8 -2.28 -9.60 -18.36
N ASP A 9 -1.81 -10.84 -18.20
CA ASP A 9 -0.73 -11.16 -17.26
C ASP A 9 0.59 -10.47 -17.65
N GLY A 10 0.91 -10.42 -18.94
CA GLY A 10 2.09 -9.71 -19.46
C GLY A 10 2.02 -8.20 -19.24
N LEU A 11 0.84 -7.62 -19.49
CA LEU A 11 0.58 -6.19 -19.26
C LEU A 11 0.66 -5.85 -17.77
N ARG A 12 0.02 -6.66 -16.91
CA ARG A 12 0.05 -6.53 -15.45
C ARG A 12 1.47 -6.59 -14.91
N SER A 13 2.28 -7.55 -15.38
CA SER A 13 3.66 -7.72 -14.92
C SER A 13 4.52 -6.50 -15.25
N SER A 14 4.39 -5.97 -16.48
CA SER A 14 5.11 -4.78 -16.92
C SER A 14 4.72 -3.54 -16.11
N TYR A 15 3.41 -3.31 -15.93
CA TYR A 15 2.91 -2.21 -15.12
C TYR A 15 3.37 -2.31 -13.66
N THR A 16 3.29 -3.51 -13.08
CA THR A 16 3.72 -3.76 -11.70
C THR A 16 5.19 -3.43 -11.50
N LYS A 17 6.07 -3.79 -12.45
CA LYS A 17 7.50 -3.44 -12.38
C LYS A 17 7.76 -1.94 -12.38
N LEU A 18 7.01 -1.18 -13.21
CA LEU A 18 7.12 0.28 -13.25
C LEU A 18 6.71 0.90 -11.91
N VAL A 19 5.56 0.50 -11.37
CA VAL A 19 5.05 0.99 -10.08
C VAL A 19 6.01 0.62 -8.94
N VAL A 20 6.52 -0.62 -8.93
CA VAL A 20 7.50 -1.08 -7.92
C VAL A 20 8.79 -0.27 -7.98
N GLY A 21 9.29 0.04 -9.19
CA GLY A 21 10.46 0.90 -9.36
C GLY A 21 10.25 2.27 -8.72
N GLU A 22 9.09 2.88 -8.98
CA GLU A 22 8.77 4.20 -8.43
C GLU A 22 8.56 4.19 -6.92
N LEU A 23 7.88 3.17 -6.39
CA LEU A 23 7.72 3.00 -4.95
C LEU A 23 9.05 2.81 -4.23
N ASN A 24 9.98 2.05 -4.83
CA ASN A 24 11.31 1.84 -4.28
C ASN A 24 12.13 3.14 -4.23
N ASN A 25 11.99 4.02 -5.23
CA ASN A 25 12.66 5.32 -5.26
C ASN A 25 12.34 6.17 -4.02
N TYR A 26 11.13 6.04 -3.46
CA TYR A 26 10.69 6.77 -2.26
C TYR A 26 10.62 5.92 -0.98
N GLY A 27 10.82 4.60 -1.08
CA GLY A 27 10.70 3.68 0.05
C GLY A 27 9.28 3.49 0.57
N LEU A 28 8.29 3.62 -0.32
CA LEU A 28 6.87 3.44 -0.02
C LEU A 28 6.44 2.00 -0.27
N ARG A 29 5.35 1.57 0.39
CA ARG A 29 4.58 0.40 -0.01
C ARG A 29 3.33 0.82 -0.76
N TYR A 30 2.81 -0.10 -1.57
CA TYR A 30 1.64 0.16 -2.41
C TYR A 30 0.43 0.63 -1.60
N GLN A 31 0.18 0.03 -0.44
CA GLN A 31 -0.94 0.41 0.44
C GLN A 31 -0.75 1.77 1.14
N ASP A 32 0.44 2.37 1.10
CA ASP A 32 0.62 3.76 1.57
C ASP A 32 -0.01 4.78 0.61
N LEU A 33 -0.31 4.37 -0.63
CA LEU A 33 -0.95 5.21 -1.64
C LEU A 33 -2.48 5.29 -1.51
N PHE A 34 -3.07 4.47 -0.64
CA PHE A 34 -4.52 4.47 -0.46
C PHE A 34 -4.96 5.82 0.09
N LEU A 35 -6.01 6.38 -0.50
CA LEU A 35 -6.62 7.60 0.00
C LEU A 35 -7.20 7.33 1.38
N GLU A 36 -6.93 8.22 2.34
CA GLU A 36 -7.43 8.09 3.71
C GLU A 36 -8.92 8.43 3.76
N ASP A 37 -9.74 7.50 3.27
CA ASP A 37 -11.18 7.50 3.47
C ASP A 37 -11.54 7.00 4.89
N GLN A 38 -12.84 6.93 5.19
CA GLN A 38 -13.31 6.49 6.50
C GLN A 38 -12.91 5.05 6.81
N ALA A 39 -12.90 4.15 5.82
CA ALA A 39 -12.58 2.74 6.00
C ALA A 39 -11.08 2.55 6.22
N VAL A 40 -10.25 3.19 5.40
CA VAL A 40 -8.79 3.20 5.52
C VAL A 40 -8.36 3.82 6.83
N THR A 41 -8.99 4.91 7.28
CA THR A 41 -8.69 5.53 8.57
C THR A 41 -9.00 4.57 9.73
N LYS A 42 -10.17 3.92 9.72
CA LYS A 42 -10.52 2.88 10.71
C LYS A 42 -9.54 1.70 10.68
N ALA A 43 -9.14 1.25 9.49
CA ALA A 43 -8.21 0.16 9.32
C ALA A 43 -6.81 0.51 9.84
N ILE A 44 -6.35 1.75 9.63
CA ILE A 44 -5.09 2.25 10.20
C ILE A 44 -5.16 2.26 11.73
N HIS A 45 -6.29 2.66 12.32
CA HIS A 45 -6.48 2.63 13.77
C HIS A 45 -6.50 1.20 14.37
N HIS A 46 -6.90 0.19 13.58
CA HIS A 46 -6.85 -1.22 13.97
C HIS A 46 -5.44 -1.81 13.97
N LEU A 47 -4.50 -1.23 13.22
CA LEU A 47 -3.13 -1.73 13.16
C LEU A 47 -2.43 -1.63 14.51
N SER A 48 -1.44 -2.50 14.72
CA SER A 48 -0.57 -2.39 15.88
C SER A 48 0.17 -1.04 15.91
N PRO A 49 0.50 -0.48 17.10
CA PRO A 49 1.22 0.80 17.19
C PRO A 49 2.56 0.80 16.45
N GLU A 50 3.24 -0.35 16.38
CA GLU A 50 4.50 -0.50 15.66
C GLU A 50 4.33 -0.36 14.15
N GLU A 51 3.27 -0.95 13.60
CA GLU A 51 2.96 -0.87 12.17
C GLU A 51 2.50 0.53 11.75
N GLN A 52 1.70 1.18 12.60
CA GLN A 52 1.32 2.59 12.42
C GLN A 52 2.57 3.48 12.37
N LEU A 53 3.47 3.32 13.34
CA LEU A 53 4.73 4.07 13.38
C LEU A 53 5.63 3.76 12.17
N ALA A 54 5.70 2.50 11.74
CA ALA A 54 6.44 2.10 10.54
C ALA A 54 5.86 2.69 9.25
N ARG A 55 4.52 2.83 9.16
CA ARG A 55 3.84 3.55 8.08
C ARG A 55 4.20 5.03 8.10
N GLU A 56 4.06 5.70 9.23
CA GLU A 56 4.39 7.12 9.36
C GLU A 56 5.84 7.43 8.97
N ARG A 57 6.79 6.59 9.39
CA ARG A 57 8.21 6.75 9.05
C ARG A 57 8.45 6.66 7.53
N ARG A 58 7.73 5.78 6.82
CA ARG A 58 7.81 5.67 5.35
C ARG A 58 7.25 6.92 4.68
N ILE A 59 6.08 7.38 5.10
CA ILE A 59 5.43 8.57 4.54
C ILE A 59 6.28 9.83 4.78
N LYS A 60 6.73 10.06 6.02
CA LYS A 60 7.61 11.19 6.38
C LYS A 60 8.88 11.20 5.55
N ARG A 61 9.51 10.03 5.36
CA ARG A 61 10.70 9.87 4.51
C ARG A 61 10.40 10.18 3.04
N ALA A 62 9.32 9.65 2.50
CA ALA A 62 8.93 9.88 1.11
C ALA A 62 8.69 11.37 0.83
N ILE A 63 8.03 12.07 1.77
CA ILE A 63 7.84 13.52 1.72
C ILE A 63 9.19 14.23 1.73
N GLU A 64 10.09 13.90 2.66
CA GLU A 64 11.42 14.51 2.75
C GLU A 64 12.24 14.32 1.45
N ILE A 65 12.25 13.10 0.90
CA ILE A 65 12.96 12.75 -0.33
C ILE A 65 12.37 13.51 -1.53
N SER A 66 11.04 13.57 -1.61
CA SER A 66 10.30 14.30 -2.65
C SER A 66 10.61 15.80 -2.61
N LEU A 67 10.57 16.42 -1.42
CA LEU A 67 10.93 17.83 -1.24
C LEU A 67 12.37 18.10 -1.71
N LYS A 68 13.29 17.18 -1.42
CA LYS A 68 14.69 17.28 -1.84
C LYS A 68 14.91 16.99 -3.33
N LYS A 69 13.90 16.55 -4.07
CA LYS A 69 13.99 16.10 -5.48
C LYS A 69 15.11 15.09 -5.69
N LYS A 70 15.28 14.18 -4.73
CA LYS A 70 16.28 13.10 -4.76
C LYS A 70 15.56 11.77 -4.71
N TYR A 71 16.31 10.69 -4.90
CA TYR A 71 15.82 9.32 -4.69
C TYR A 71 16.56 8.66 -3.55
N LEU A 72 15.95 7.60 -3.00
CA LEU A 72 16.58 6.75 -2.02
C LEU A 72 17.82 6.07 -2.64
N PRO A 73 18.94 5.91 -1.91
CA PRO A 73 20.12 5.19 -2.39
C PRO A 73 19.80 3.75 -2.81
N ALA A 74 20.45 3.25 -3.86
CA ALA A 74 20.16 1.94 -4.47
C ALA A 74 20.20 0.77 -3.48
N ASP A 75 21.09 0.80 -2.49
CA ASP A 75 21.19 -0.26 -1.48
C ASP A 75 19.97 -0.29 -0.55
N LEU A 76 19.45 0.87 -0.20
CA LEU A 76 18.22 0.99 0.60
C LEU A 76 16.98 0.68 -0.24
N GLN A 77 16.99 0.96 -1.54
CA GLN A 77 15.90 0.57 -2.45
C GLN A 77 15.73 -0.96 -2.52
N LYS A 78 16.84 -1.71 -2.58
CA LYS A 78 16.82 -3.19 -2.62
C LYS A 78 16.22 -3.82 -1.35
N MET A 79 16.30 -3.13 -0.21
CA MET A 79 15.72 -3.59 1.06
C MET A 79 14.22 -3.33 1.18
N GLN A 80 13.63 -2.55 0.27
CA GLN A 80 12.21 -2.21 0.34
C GLN A 80 11.33 -3.39 -0.04
N THR A 81 10.12 -3.38 0.51
CA THR A 81 9.11 -4.42 0.31
C THR A 81 7.81 -3.80 -0.22
N PRO A 82 7.83 -3.21 -1.44
CA PRO A 82 6.74 -2.34 -1.92
C PRO A 82 5.40 -3.05 -2.06
N LEU A 83 5.40 -4.35 -2.36
CA LEU A 83 4.18 -5.15 -2.56
C LEU A 83 3.74 -5.93 -1.30
N LYS A 84 4.44 -5.80 -0.17
CA LYS A 84 4.06 -6.51 1.06
C LYS A 84 2.79 -5.88 1.64
N PRO A 85 1.65 -6.60 1.68
CA PRO A 85 0.45 -6.07 2.30
C PRO A 85 0.63 -6.01 3.82
N TYR A 86 0.11 -4.95 4.42
CA TYR A 86 0.02 -4.73 5.87
C TYR A 86 -1.38 -4.24 6.29
N LEU A 87 -2.10 -3.55 5.40
CA LEU A 87 -3.41 -2.95 5.65
C LEU A 87 -4.59 -3.80 5.14
N SER A 88 -4.36 -4.77 4.25
CA SER A 88 -5.45 -5.52 3.60
C SER A 88 -6.32 -6.28 4.61
N HIS A 89 -5.71 -6.94 5.58
CA HIS A 89 -6.44 -7.68 6.60
C HIS A 89 -7.35 -6.76 7.43
N ALA A 90 -6.83 -5.61 7.86
CA ALA A 90 -7.61 -4.64 8.61
C ALA A 90 -8.73 -3.99 7.78
N LEU A 91 -8.54 -3.85 6.46
CA LEU A 91 -9.60 -3.38 5.56
C LEU A 91 -10.72 -4.42 5.41
N ASP A 92 -10.36 -5.69 5.25
CA ASP A 92 -11.33 -6.78 5.15
C ASP A 92 -12.17 -6.89 6.44
N GLU A 93 -11.56 -6.70 7.61
CA GLU A 93 -12.26 -6.63 8.90
C GLU A 93 -13.22 -5.44 8.98
N VAL A 94 -12.77 -4.25 8.60
CA VAL A 94 -13.62 -3.04 8.62
C VAL A 94 -14.79 -3.17 7.66
N GLU A 95 -14.58 -3.75 6.47
CA GLU A 95 -15.66 -4.00 5.51
C GLU A 95 -16.66 -5.01 6.08
N ALA A 96 -16.19 -6.10 6.70
CA ALA A 96 -17.06 -7.08 7.36
C ALA A 96 -17.91 -6.42 8.47
N GLU A 97 -17.30 -5.63 9.35
CA GLU A 97 -18.03 -4.89 10.39
C GLU A 97 -19.10 -3.95 9.81
N GLU A 98 -18.80 -3.27 8.70
CA GLU A 98 -19.74 -2.37 8.05
C GLU A 98 -20.90 -3.12 7.40
N THR A 99 -20.64 -4.30 6.83
CA THR A 99 -21.71 -5.17 6.31
C THR A 99 -22.62 -5.67 7.42
N GLU A 100 -22.06 -6.12 8.55
CA GLU A 100 -22.82 -6.57 9.71
C GLU A 100 -23.69 -5.44 10.28
N ARG A 101 -23.14 -4.23 10.41
CA ARG A 101 -23.90 -3.06 10.88
C ARG A 101 -25.07 -2.72 9.97
N LYS A 102 -24.89 -2.78 8.65
CA LYS A 102 -25.96 -2.53 7.66
C LYS A 102 -27.05 -3.60 7.72
N LEU A 103 -26.70 -4.85 8.02
CA LEU A 103 -27.67 -5.93 8.17
C LEU A 103 -28.48 -5.83 9.46
N LEU A 104 -27.87 -5.33 10.55
CA LEU A 104 -28.53 -5.17 11.84
C LEU A 104 -29.40 -3.90 11.94
N ASN A 105 -29.00 -2.82 11.28
CA ASN A 105 -29.75 -1.56 11.21
C ASN A 105 -30.06 -1.20 9.75
N PRO A 106 -31.13 -1.78 9.17
CA PRO A 106 -31.55 -1.49 7.79
C PRO A 106 -32.11 -0.08 7.60
#